data_AF-A0A7J7XPK5-F1
#
_entry.id   AF-A0A7J7XPK5-F1
#
_cell.length_a   1.000
_cell.length_b   1.000
_cell.length_c   1.000
_cell.angle_alpha   90.00
_cell.angle_beta   90.00
_cell.angle_gamma   90.00
#
_symmetry.space_group_name_H-M   'P 1'
#
loop_
_entity.id
_entity.type
_entity.pdbx_description
1 polymer ?
#
loop_
_entity_poly.entity_id
_entity_poly.type
_entity_poly.pdbx_seq_one_letter_code
_entity_poly.pdbx_strand_id
1 'polypeptide(L)'
;MTQLLFQDALLNCYASEMKKYCMEKNIPFKSLLIVDNDTRHLPFIGDPHSNIKVVFLPPNTTSLIQPMDQGVTAAFKAYYLGRTFAPAIATTEKDTEKTLVQFWRDNNIYDSSRTLLGIGMMSQEVYKWYLEEDIHEVHP
;
A
#
# COMPACT_ATOMS: atom_id res chain seq x y z
N MET A 1 -9.69 -12.33 -4.34
CA MET A 1 -8.52 -13.19 -4.08
C MET A 1 -9.02 -14.45 -3.38
N THR A 2 -8.57 -15.64 -3.80
CA THR A 2 -8.92 -16.88 -3.08
C THR A 2 -7.98 -17.06 -1.88
N GLN A 3 -8.37 -17.88 -0.91
CA GLN A 3 -7.53 -18.19 0.25
C GLN A 3 -6.15 -18.68 -0.20
N LEU A 4 -6.08 -19.67 -1.09
CA LEU A 4 -4.82 -20.25 -1.60
C LEU A 4 -3.88 -19.20 -2.20
N LEU A 5 -4.42 -18.30 -3.04
CA LEU A 5 -3.63 -17.23 -3.67
C LEU A 5 -3.11 -16.22 -2.63
N PHE A 6 -3.90 -15.95 -1.58
CA PHE A 6 -3.46 -15.11 -0.49
C PHE A 6 -2.31 -15.74 0.30
N GLN A 7 -2.40 -17.05 0.60
CA GLN A 7 -1.33 -17.76 1.30
C GLN A 7 -0.04 -17.81 0.49
N ASP A 8 -0.17 -18.13 -0.80
CA ASP A 8 0.95 -18.18 -1.73
C ASP A 8 1.64 -16.81 -1.83
N ALA A 9 0.87 -15.74 -2.05
CA ALA A 9 1.41 -14.38 -2.08
C ALA A 9 2.11 -14.02 -0.76
N LEU A 10 1.50 -14.35 0.39
CA LEU A 10 2.04 -14.07 1.70
C LEU A 10 3.40 -14.74 1.94
N LEU A 11 3.48 -16.04 1.64
CA LEU A 11 4.67 -16.86 1.92
C LEU A 11 5.76 -16.63 0.88
N ASN A 12 5.41 -16.63 -0.40
CA ASN A 12 6.38 -16.64 -1.48
C ASN A 12 6.80 -15.24 -1.91
N CYS A 13 5.92 -14.24 -1.79
CA CYS A 13 6.24 -12.86 -2.16
C CYS A 13 6.55 -12.02 -0.92
N TYR A 14 5.58 -11.83 -0.03
CA TYR A 14 5.71 -10.86 1.06
C TYR A 14 6.81 -11.24 2.06
N ALA A 15 6.85 -12.49 2.52
CA ALA A 15 7.87 -12.91 3.49
C ALA A 15 9.30 -12.76 2.95
N SER A 16 9.51 -13.04 1.66
CA SER A 16 10.80 -12.88 1.00
C SER A 16 11.24 -11.41 0.95
N GLU A 17 10.35 -10.53 0.51
CA GLU A 17 10.63 -9.09 0.42
C GLU A 17 10.83 -8.46 1.81
N MET A 18 10.04 -8.84 2.81
CA MET A 18 10.22 -8.38 4.19
C MET A 18 11.55 -8.83 4.76
N LYS A 19 11.96 -10.09 4.53
CA LYS A 19 13.25 -10.60 4.97
C LYS A 19 14.41 -9.83 4.32
N LYS A 20 14.30 -9.55 3.02
CA LYS A 20 15.28 -8.75 2.28
C LYS A 20 15.38 -7.34 2.84
N TYR A 21 14.25 -6.66 3.05
CA TYR A 21 14.21 -5.33 3.66
C TYR A 21 14.84 -5.33 5.06
N CYS A 22 14.50 -6.32 5.90
CA CYS A 22 15.07 -6.46 7.23
C CYS A 22 16.60 -6.61 7.18
N MET A 23 17.12 -7.41 6.26
CA MET A 23 18.56 -7.55 6.03
C MET A 23 19.20 -6.22 5.59
N GLU A 24 18.62 -5.53 4.62
CA GLU A 24 19.12 -4.26 4.10
C GLU A 24 19.13 -3.15 5.17
N LYS A 25 18.16 -3.16 6.08
CA LYS A 25 18.06 -2.22 7.19
C LYS A 25 18.75 -2.67 8.47
N ASN A 26 19.38 -3.86 8.46
CA ASN A 26 20.01 -4.47 9.62
C ASN A 26 19.08 -4.56 10.85
N ILE A 27 17.81 -4.93 10.62
CA ILE A 27 16.82 -5.17 11.67
C ILE A 27 16.44 -6.65 11.73
N PRO A 28 16.09 -7.20 12.91
CA PRO A 28 15.65 -8.59 13.01
C PRO A 28 14.41 -8.86 12.15
N PHE A 29 14.41 -9.97 11.41
CA PHE A 29 13.23 -10.40 10.68
C PHE A 29 12.20 -10.98 11.64
N LYS A 30 11.32 -10.12 12.15
CA LYS A 30 10.18 -10.47 12.99
C LYS A 30 9.05 -9.48 12.74
N SER A 31 7.95 -9.97 12.18
CA SER A 31 6.89 -9.12 11.63
C SER A 31 5.52 -9.47 12.18
N LEU A 32 4.67 -8.46 12.28
CA LEU A 32 3.25 -8.59 12.59
C LEU A 32 2.46 -8.15 11.36
N LEU A 33 1.70 -9.06 10.76
CA LEU A 33 0.79 -8.76 9.67
C LEU A 33 -0.61 -8.56 10.22
N ILE A 34 -1.16 -7.37 10.02
CA ILE A 34 -2.53 -7.02 10.39
C ILE A 34 -3.40 -7.19 9.15
N VAL A 35 -4.38 -8.09 9.21
CA VAL A 35 -5.29 -8.42 8.09
C VAL A 35 -6.72 -8.02 8.48
N ASP A 36 -7.51 -7.62 7.49
CA ASP A 36 -8.93 -7.36 7.70
C ASP A 36 -9.69 -8.67 7.96
N ASN A 37 -10.84 -8.55 8.62
CA ASN A 37 -11.68 -9.70 8.93
C ASN A 37 -12.78 -9.86 7.88
N ASP A 38 -12.38 -10.00 6.61
CA ASP A 38 -13.25 -10.43 5.52
C ASP A 38 -13.31 -11.98 5.52
N THR A 39 -14.51 -12.52 5.31
CA THR A 39 -14.79 -13.97 5.34
C THR A 39 -13.95 -14.78 4.35
N ARG A 40 -13.40 -14.14 3.32
CA ARG A 40 -12.46 -14.74 2.35
C ARG A 40 -11.06 -14.96 2.93
N HIS A 41 -10.78 -14.38 4.09
CA HIS A 41 -9.50 -14.45 4.81
C HIS A 41 -9.56 -15.35 6.06
N LEU A 42 -10.74 -15.90 6.40
CA LEU A 42 -10.98 -16.75 7.57
C LEU A 42 -10.48 -18.21 7.41
N PRO A 43 -9.97 -18.81 8.49
CA PRO A 43 -8.72 -18.47 9.13
C PRO A 43 -7.60 -19.37 8.57
N PHE A 44 -6.42 -18.78 8.41
CA PHE A 44 -5.18 -19.54 8.44
C PHE A 44 -5.17 -20.44 9.70
N ILE A 45 -4.94 -21.74 9.54
CA ILE A 45 -4.64 -22.62 10.67
C ILE A 45 -3.18 -22.35 11.05
N GLY A 46 -2.96 -21.37 11.94
CA GLY A 46 -1.64 -21.03 12.51
C GLY A 46 -0.87 -19.93 11.78
N ASP A 47 0.32 -19.62 12.30
CA ASP A 47 1.22 -18.63 11.72
C ASP A 47 1.88 -19.19 10.44
N PRO A 48 1.76 -18.52 9.28
CA PRO A 48 2.29 -18.99 7.99
C PRO A 48 3.80 -19.17 8.00
N HIS A 49 4.51 -18.36 8.78
CA HIS A 49 5.96 -18.41 8.93
C HIS A 49 6.31 -18.19 10.39
N SER A 50 7.34 -18.88 10.89
CA SER A 50 7.83 -18.75 12.28
C SER A 50 8.19 -17.33 12.75
N ASN A 51 8.37 -16.38 11.82
CA ASN A 51 8.78 -15.01 12.07
C ASN A 51 7.69 -13.99 11.71
N ILE A 52 6.54 -14.45 11.21
CA ILE A 52 5.43 -13.59 10.81
C ILE A 52 4.20 -14.03 11.58
N LYS A 53 3.76 -13.19 12.51
CA LYS A 53 2.49 -13.37 13.20
C LYS A 53 1.38 -12.69 12.42
N VAL A 54 0.24 -13.36 12.27
CA VAL A 54 -0.93 -12.79 11.60
C VAL A 54 -2.00 -12.47 12.63
N VAL A 55 -2.49 -11.23 12.64
CA VAL A 55 -3.57 -10.76 13.51
C VAL A 55 -4.70 -10.21 12.65
N PHE A 56 -5.91 -10.69 12.91
CA PHE A 56 -7.11 -10.21 12.24
C PHE A 56 -7.74 -9.08 13.04
N LEU A 57 -8.15 -8.02 12.36
CA LEU A 57 -8.87 -6.92 12.99
C LEU A 57 -10.29 -7.34 13.40
N PRO A 58 -10.93 -6.65 14.35
CA PRO A 58 -12.35 -6.85 14.60
C PRO A 58 -13.20 -6.61 13.33
N PRO A 59 -14.39 -7.24 13.23
CA PRO A 59 -15.33 -6.91 12.16
C PRO A 59 -15.63 -5.41 12.12
N ASN A 60 -15.76 -4.85 10.91
CA ASN A 60 -16.14 -3.45 10.67
C ASN A 60 -15.18 -2.38 11.20
N THR A 61 -13.95 -2.72 11.59
CA THR A 61 -12.95 -1.72 12.03
C THR A 61 -11.88 -1.41 10.98
N THR A 62 -11.91 -2.07 9.81
CA THR A 62 -10.86 -1.96 8.79
C THR A 62 -10.62 -0.51 8.36
N SER A 63 -11.69 0.24 8.03
CA SER A 63 -11.57 1.64 7.61
C SER A 63 -11.04 2.57 8.68
N LEU A 64 -11.16 2.20 9.96
CA LEU A 64 -10.72 3.00 11.10
C LEU A 64 -9.30 2.66 11.56
N ILE A 65 -8.85 1.43 11.33
CA ILE A 65 -7.58 0.96 11.89
C ILE A 65 -6.54 0.71 10.80
N GLN A 66 -6.94 0.33 9.59
CA GLN A 66 -5.99 0.02 8.54
C GLN A 66 -5.41 1.30 7.92
N PRO A 67 -4.08 1.51 8.02
CA PRO A 67 -3.42 2.66 7.39
C PRO A 67 -3.61 2.68 5.87
N MET A 68 -3.79 1.49 5.27
CA MET A 68 -4.08 1.34 3.84
C MET A 68 -5.38 2.04 3.45
N ASP A 69 -6.44 1.87 4.24
CA ASP A 69 -7.74 2.47 3.97
C ASP A 69 -7.75 3.97 4.30
N GLN A 70 -7.07 4.37 5.38
CA GLN A 70 -7.08 5.76 5.85
C GLN A 70 -6.24 6.72 5.01
N GLY A 71 -5.04 6.30 4.60
CA GLY A 71 -4.08 7.20 3.95
C GLY A 71 -3.71 6.75 2.55
N VAL A 72 -3.22 5.52 2.44
CA VAL A 72 -2.58 5.05 1.20
C VAL A 72 -3.57 5.01 0.04
N THR A 73 -4.77 4.50 0.27
CA THR A 73 -5.82 4.42 -0.77
C THR A 73 -6.27 5.81 -1.21
N ALA A 74 -6.46 6.74 -0.28
CA ALA A 74 -6.86 8.11 -0.60
C ALA A 74 -5.75 8.83 -1.40
N ALA A 75 -4.50 8.74 -0.94
CA ALA A 75 -3.35 9.32 -1.62
C ALA A 75 -3.16 8.73 -3.03
N PHE A 76 -3.28 7.40 -3.16
CA PHE A 76 -3.18 6.73 -4.45
C PHE A 76 -4.28 7.18 -5.40
N LYS A 77 -5.54 7.25 -4.95
CA LYS A 77 -6.66 7.73 -5.77
C LYS A 77 -6.45 9.16 -6.23
N ALA A 78 -6.05 10.05 -5.33
CA ALA A 78 -5.79 11.46 -5.67
C ALA A 78 -4.66 11.58 -6.71
N TYR A 79 -3.57 10.83 -6.52
CA TYR A 79 -2.44 10.84 -7.43
C TYR A 79 -2.79 10.24 -8.80
N TYR A 80 -3.45 9.08 -8.81
CA TYR A 80 -3.92 8.43 -10.04
C TYR A 80 -4.86 9.35 -10.82
N LEU A 81 -5.82 9.98 -10.14
CA LEU A 81 -6.73 10.92 -10.79
C LEU A 81 -5.97 12.10 -11.40
N GLY A 82 -5.07 12.74 -10.64
CA GLY A 82 -4.29 13.88 -11.13
C GLY A 82 -3.37 13.52 -12.31
N ARG A 83 -2.72 12.36 -12.29
CA ARG A 83 -1.77 11.95 -13.33
C ARG A 83 -2.43 11.33 -14.56
N THR A 84 -3.59 10.71 -14.42
CA THR A 84 -4.24 9.99 -15.52
C THR A 84 -5.41 10.77 -16.09
N PHE A 85 -6.28 11.33 -15.25
CA PHE A 85 -7.47 12.03 -15.75
C PHE A 85 -7.17 13.43 -16.25
N ALA A 86 -6.26 14.19 -15.63
CA ALA A 86 -5.94 15.53 -16.12
C ALA A 86 -5.35 15.51 -17.56
N PRO A 87 -4.41 14.59 -17.89
CA PRO A 87 -3.97 14.45 -19.29
C PRO A 87 -5.05 13.88 -20.23
N ALA A 88 -5.91 12.97 -19.75
CA ALA A 88 -7.01 12.43 -20.54
C ALA A 88 -8.01 13.53 -20.96
N ILE A 89 -8.36 14.43 -20.04
CA ILE A 89 -9.21 15.58 -20.32
C ILE A 89 -8.51 16.53 -21.31
N ALA A 90 -7.23 16.80 -21.12
CA ALA A 90 -6.46 17.65 -22.04
C ALA A 90 -6.40 17.08 -23.48
N THR A 91 -6.40 15.76 -23.65
CA THR A 91 -6.50 15.10 -24.98
C THR A 91 -7.89 15.20 -25.63
N THR A 92 -8.94 15.53 -24.87
CA THR A 92 -10.28 15.80 -25.43
C THR A 92 -10.53 17.25 -25.78
N GLU A 93 -9.85 18.17 -25.10
CA GLU A 93 -10.03 19.62 -25.28
C GLU A 93 -9.10 20.20 -26.34
N LYS A 94 -7.90 19.62 -26.50
CA LYS A 94 -6.99 19.99 -27.57
C LYS A 94 -7.33 19.16 -28.81
N ASP A 95 -7.24 19.76 -29.99
CA ASP A 95 -7.33 19.09 -31.30
C ASP A 95 -6.07 18.24 -31.54
N THR A 96 -5.78 17.37 -30.57
CA THR A 96 -4.69 16.42 -30.61
C THR A 96 -5.14 15.21 -31.40
N GLU A 97 -4.32 14.74 -32.34
CA GLU A 97 -4.58 13.52 -33.12
C GLU A 97 -4.79 12.26 -32.25
N LYS A 98 -4.37 12.31 -30.97
CA LYS A 98 -4.57 11.23 -30.01
C LYS A 98 -6.00 11.21 -29.45
N THR A 99 -6.72 10.14 -29.75
CA THR A 99 -8.02 9.84 -29.13
C THR A 99 -7.88 9.37 -27.68
N LEU A 100 -8.95 9.51 -26.88
CA LEU A 100 -9.05 8.92 -25.54
C LEU A 100 -8.76 7.41 -25.54
N VAL A 101 -9.20 6.69 -26.57
CA VAL A 101 -8.96 5.24 -26.69
C VAL A 101 -7.47 4.95 -26.80
N GLN A 102 -6.73 5.75 -27.58
CA GLN A 102 -5.28 5.62 -27.68
C GLN A 102 -4.60 6.00 -26.37
N PHE A 103 -5.07 7.04 -25.69
CA PHE A 103 -4.58 7.42 -24.37
C PHE A 103 -4.68 6.26 -23.36
N TRP A 104 -5.83 5.61 -23.25
CA TRP A 104 -6.02 4.48 -22.31
C TRP A 104 -5.26 3.22 -22.70
N ARG A 105 -4.92 3.02 -23.99
CA ARG A 105 -4.01 1.94 -24.39
C ARG A 105 -2.56 2.23 -23.99
N ASP A 106 -2.15 3.49 -24.11
CA ASP A 106 -0.79 3.94 -23.81
C ASP A 106 -0.56 4.07 -22.28
N ASN A 107 -1.61 4.30 -21.49
CA ASN A 107 -1.53 4.46 -20.03
C ASN A 107 -1.98 3.20 -19.32
N ASN A 108 -1.06 2.55 -18.60
CA ASN A 108 -1.38 1.42 -17.74
C ASN A 108 -1.30 1.79 -16.25
N ILE A 109 -1.94 0.98 -15.41
CA ILE A 109 -1.91 1.15 -13.95
C ILE A 109 -0.48 0.97 -13.39
N TYR A 110 0.37 0.20 -14.07
CA TYR A 110 1.74 -0.04 -13.65
C TYR A 110 2.59 1.25 -13.64
N ASP A 111 2.47 2.10 -14.66
CA ASP A 111 3.15 3.40 -14.73
C ASP A 111 2.67 4.35 -13.64
N SER A 112 1.38 4.27 -13.30
CA SER A 112 0.82 5.00 -12.16
C SER A 112 1.35 4.48 -10.82
N SER A 113 1.54 3.15 -10.70
CA SER A 113 2.02 2.48 -9.49
C SER A 113 3.50 2.70 -9.20
N ARG A 114 4.34 2.97 -10.23
CA ARG A 114 5.77 3.32 -10.04
C ARG A 114 5.97 4.56 -9.16
N THR A 115 4.95 5.41 -9.00
CA THR A 115 5.03 6.57 -8.11
C THR A 115 4.76 6.20 -6.64
N LEU A 116 4.08 5.09 -6.35
CA LEU A 116 3.89 4.63 -4.96
C LEU A 116 5.21 4.28 -4.27
N LEU A 117 6.24 3.89 -5.03
CA LEU A 117 7.60 3.74 -4.50
C LEU A 117 8.16 5.09 -3.97
N GLY A 118 7.80 6.20 -4.63
CA GLY A 118 8.06 7.56 -4.13
C GLY A 118 7.19 7.94 -2.92
N ILE A 119 5.96 7.43 -2.83
CA ILE A 119 5.11 7.58 -1.63
C ILE A 119 5.66 6.76 -0.46
N GLY A 120 6.34 5.64 -0.70
CA GLY A 120 7.13 4.93 0.32
C GLY A 120 8.24 5.80 0.92
N MET A 121 8.85 6.68 0.11
CA MET A 121 9.80 7.69 0.59
C MET A 121 9.09 8.82 1.35
N MET A 122 7.95 9.31 0.86
CA MET A 122 7.13 10.30 1.60
C MET A 122 6.58 9.74 2.92
N SER A 123 6.24 8.46 2.99
CA SER A 123 5.80 7.77 4.22
C SER A 123 6.91 7.77 5.27
N GLN A 124 8.16 7.52 4.86
CA GLN A 124 9.32 7.64 5.75
C GLN A 124 9.53 9.08 6.23
N GLU A 125 9.33 10.09 5.37
CA GLU A 125 9.43 11.51 5.75
C GLU A 125 8.27 11.98 6.64
N VAL A 126 7.04 11.55 6.39
CA VAL A 126 5.86 11.83 7.23
C VAL A 126 5.99 11.14 8.59
N TYR A 127 6.51 9.90 8.64
CA TYR A 127 6.78 9.20 9.89
C TYR A 127 7.92 9.86 10.68
N LYS A 128 8.93 10.37 9.97
CA LYS A 128 10.03 11.14 10.56
C LYS A 128 9.55 12.50 11.09
N TRP A 129 8.71 13.21 10.34
CA TRP A 129 8.06 14.45 10.77
C TRP A 129 7.17 14.25 12.00
N TYR A 130 6.37 13.18 12.01
CA TYR A 130 5.54 12.80 13.17
C TYR A 130 6.38 12.50 14.42
N LEU A 131 7.51 11.80 14.27
CA LEU A 131 8.43 11.52 15.38
C LEU A 131 9.25 12.75 15.83
N GLU A 132 9.46 13.74 14.95
CA GLU A 132 10.21 14.97 15.25
C GLU A 132 9.33 16.05 15.92
N GLU A 133 8.02 16.10 15.63
CA GLU A 133 7.10 17.04 16.26
C GLU A 133 6.64 16.61 17.68
N ASP A 134 6.65 15.32 18.00
CA ASP A 134 6.26 14.80 19.33
C ASP A 134 7.34 14.99 20.44
N ILE A 135 8.52 15.56 20.11
CA ILE A 135 9.61 15.78 21.10
C ILE A 135 9.48 17.15 21.80
N HIS A 136 8.55 18.02 21.38
CA HIS A 136 8.48 19.40 21.90
C HIS A 136 7.26 19.75 22.76
N GLU A 137 6.34 18.83 23.06
CA GLU A 137 5.22 19.11 23.96
C GLU A 137 5.01 18.04 25.04
N VAL A 138 6.00 17.80 25.91
CA VAL A 138 5.70 17.44 27.31
C VAL A 138 6.82 17.95 28.21
N HIS A 139 6.62 19.08 28.87
CA HIS A 139 7.14 19.25 30.22
C HIS A 139 6.05 19.86 31.12
N PRO A 140 5.93 19.37 32.37
CA PRO A 140 4.86 19.70 33.30
C PRO A 140 4.87 21.14 33.80
#